data_AF-A0A958J0E8-F1
#
_entry.id   AF-A0A958J0E8-F1
#
_cell.length_a   1.000
_cell.length_b   1.000
_cell.length_c   1.000
_cell.angle_alpha   90.00
_cell.angle_beta   90.00
_cell.angle_gamma   90.00
#
_symmetry.space_group_name_H-M   'P 1'
#
loop_
_entity.id
_entity.type
_entity.pdbx_description
1 polymer ?
#
loop_
_entity_poly.entity_id
_entity_poly.type
_entity_poly.pdbx_seq_one_letter_code
_entity_poly.pdbx_strand_id
1 'polypeptide(L)'
;MKEYILQADVMTSQDKRRRGDMGLVSNGYVLDLMGKIGRIEIRAWTSENRIRVQTPFAVEANTWYTMKMTIDYTDDKAIVKGKVWQRDTPEPQDWSIVAEDPYPSPEGSPGIYGVSNATVYYDNVRVVQK
;
A
#
# COMPACT_ATOMS: atom_id res chain seq x y z
N MET A 1 -6.34 -6.32 14.94
CA MET A 1 -6.53 -4.87 15.24
C MET A 1 -7.67 -4.35 14.37
N LYS A 2 -8.43 -3.37 14.85
CA LYS A 2 -9.57 -2.76 14.14
C LYS A 2 -9.30 -1.28 13.93
N GLU A 3 -9.82 -0.72 12.84
CA GLU A 3 -9.86 0.72 12.55
C GLU A 3 -8.55 1.48 12.85
N TYR A 4 -7.54 1.26 12.01
CA TYR A 4 -6.26 1.95 12.12
C TYR A 4 -5.79 2.48 10.77
N ILE A 5 -4.85 3.42 10.85
CA ILE A 5 -4.08 3.94 9.73
C ILE A 5 -2.70 3.31 9.82
N LEU A 6 -2.26 2.70 8.72
CA LEU A 6 -0.91 2.19 8.56
C LEU A 6 -0.15 3.12 7.62
N GLN A 7 1.00 3.59 8.06
CA GLN A 7 1.89 4.45 7.28
C GLN A 7 3.32 3.91 7.35
N ALA A 8 4.05 3.99 6.25
CA ALA A 8 5.49 3.75 6.23
C ALA A 8 6.15 4.57 5.12
N ASP A 9 7.43 4.85 5.29
CA ASP A 9 8.28 5.31 4.20
C ASP A 9 8.93 4.10 3.53
N VAL A 10 8.93 4.10 2.20
CA VAL A 10 9.44 3.01 1.37
C VAL A 10 10.42 3.53 0.33
N MET A 11 11.41 2.72 0.01
CA MET A 11 12.37 2.98 -1.07
C MET A 11 12.83 1.66 -1.68
N THR A 12 13.00 1.64 -3.00
CA THR A 12 13.67 0.54 -3.70
C THR A 12 15.01 1.01 -4.24
N SER A 13 16.06 0.18 -4.10
CA SER A 13 17.27 0.34 -4.89
C SER A 13 17.02 -0.06 -6.36
N GLN A 14 18.04 0.15 -7.18
CA GLN A 14 18.07 -0.33 -8.56
C GLN A 14 19.20 -1.34 -8.73
N ASP A 15 18.85 -2.55 -9.16
CA ASP A 15 19.80 -3.51 -9.71
C ASP A 15 19.54 -3.65 -11.21
N LYS A 16 20.40 -3.02 -12.03
CA LYS A 16 20.24 -2.93 -13.49
C LYS A 16 18.88 -2.32 -13.86
N ARG A 17 17.95 -3.13 -14.41
CA ARG A 17 16.59 -2.73 -14.78
C ARG A 17 15.53 -3.24 -13.79
N ARG A 18 15.96 -3.80 -12.66
CA ARG A 18 15.07 -4.35 -11.62
C ARG A 18 14.86 -3.30 -10.54
N ARG A 19 13.61 -3.21 -10.11
CA ARG A 19 13.15 -2.49 -8.93
C ARG A 19 12.29 -3.48 -8.14
N GLY A 20 12.35 -3.38 -6.82
CA GLY A 20 11.51 -4.17 -5.92
C GLY A 20 10.10 -3.61 -5.85
N ASP A 21 9.16 -4.48 -5.49
CA ASP A 21 7.80 -4.09 -5.15
C ASP A 21 7.70 -3.99 -3.62
N MET A 22 6.99 -2.98 -3.14
CA MET A 22 6.91 -2.59 -1.73
C MET A 22 5.46 -2.33 -1.37
N GLY A 23 5.03 -2.62 -0.17
CA GLY A 23 3.64 -2.39 0.19
C GLY A 23 3.33 -2.48 1.66
N LEU A 24 2.06 -2.17 1.93
CA LEU A 24 1.45 -2.21 3.24
C LEU A 24 0.37 -3.30 3.25
N VAL A 25 0.21 -3.95 4.39
CA VAL A 25 -0.83 -4.95 4.62
C VAL A 25 -1.71 -4.47 5.76
N SER A 26 -3.01 -4.40 5.53
CA SER A 26 -4.00 -4.06 6.55
C SER A 26 -5.24 -4.92 6.35
N ASN A 27 -5.63 -5.64 7.40
CA ASN A 27 -6.85 -6.46 7.47
C ASN A 27 -7.08 -7.36 6.24
N GLY A 28 -6.03 -8.08 5.82
CA GLY A 28 -6.10 -8.99 4.67
C GLY A 28 -6.02 -8.32 3.29
N TYR A 29 -5.97 -6.99 3.22
CA TYR A 29 -5.72 -6.23 2.00
C TYR A 29 -4.25 -5.86 1.88
N VAL A 30 -3.77 -5.80 0.64
CA VAL A 30 -2.41 -5.37 0.30
C VAL A 30 -2.49 -4.11 -0.56
N LEU A 31 -1.82 -3.05 -0.12
CA LEU A 31 -1.49 -1.88 -0.94
C LEU A 31 -0.06 -2.07 -1.47
N ASP A 32 0.07 -2.35 -2.75
CA ASP A 32 1.33 -2.70 -3.41
C ASP A 32 1.78 -1.57 -4.34
N LEU A 33 3.00 -1.09 -4.14
CA LEU A 33 3.73 -0.15 -4.97
C LEU A 33 4.73 -0.93 -5.83
N MET A 34 4.36 -1.18 -7.07
CA MET A 34 5.12 -2.03 -7.99
C MET A 34 6.22 -1.23 -8.68
N GLY A 35 7.46 -1.38 -8.21
CA GLY A 35 8.60 -0.57 -8.65
C GLY A 35 8.93 -0.78 -10.13
N LYS A 36 8.90 -2.02 -10.62
CA LYS A 36 9.25 -2.30 -12.03
C LYS A 36 8.16 -1.84 -13.00
N ILE A 37 6.91 -2.22 -12.72
CA ILE A 37 5.76 -1.96 -13.60
C ILE A 37 5.34 -0.49 -13.53
N GLY A 38 5.53 0.17 -12.39
CA GLY A 38 5.15 1.57 -12.20
C GLY A 38 3.65 1.73 -11.97
N ARG A 39 3.11 1.06 -10.95
CA ARG A 39 1.70 1.17 -10.57
C ARG A 39 1.51 0.96 -9.07
N ILE A 40 0.42 1.50 -8.56
CA ILE A 40 -0.13 1.16 -7.25
C ILE A 40 -1.25 0.13 -7.49
N GLU A 41 -1.32 -0.92 -6.68
CA GLU A 41 -2.38 -1.92 -6.70
C GLU A 41 -2.97 -2.08 -5.29
N ILE A 42 -4.29 -2.13 -5.19
CA ILE A 42 -4.98 -2.67 -4.01
C ILE A 42 -5.53 -4.04 -4.39
N ARG A 43 -5.24 -5.05 -3.58
CA ARG A 43 -5.81 -6.39 -3.70
C ARG A 43 -6.20 -6.99 -2.36
N ALA A 44 -7.21 -7.86 -2.37
CA ALA A 44 -7.44 -8.78 -1.27
C ALA A 44 -6.38 -9.91 -1.27
N TRP A 45 -6.24 -10.65 -0.16
CA TRP A 45 -5.26 -11.72 -0.01
C TRP A 45 -5.28 -12.73 -1.17
N THR A 46 -4.10 -13.23 -1.53
CA THR A 46 -3.79 -13.81 -2.85
C THR A 46 -4.57 -15.07 -3.20
N SER A 47 -5.11 -15.80 -2.23
CA SER A 47 -5.93 -17.00 -2.47
C SER A 47 -7.34 -16.68 -2.96
N GLU A 48 -7.83 -15.46 -2.73
CA GLU A 48 -9.26 -15.15 -2.86
C GLU A 48 -9.58 -14.26 -4.06
N ASN A 49 -8.60 -13.53 -4.61
CA ASN A 49 -8.69 -12.66 -5.81
C ASN A 49 -10.01 -11.85 -5.93
N ARG A 50 -10.61 -11.48 -4.78
CA ARG A 50 -11.95 -10.86 -4.70
C ARG A 50 -11.98 -9.44 -5.23
N ILE A 51 -10.87 -8.72 -5.02
CA ILE A 51 -10.70 -7.35 -5.46
C ILE A 51 -9.30 -7.17 -6.00
N ARG A 52 -9.21 -6.43 -7.11
CA ARG A 52 -7.96 -5.88 -7.63
C ARG A 52 -8.24 -4.58 -8.36
N VAL A 53 -7.70 -3.48 -7.87
CA VAL A 53 -7.73 -2.16 -8.53
C VAL A 53 -6.29 -1.70 -8.71
N GLN A 54 -5.99 -1.00 -9.81
CA GLN A 54 -4.65 -0.51 -10.10
C GLN A 54 -4.68 0.89 -10.72
N THR A 55 -3.68 1.71 -10.39
CA THR A 55 -3.49 3.06 -10.94
C THR A 55 -2.01 3.24 -11.31
N PRO A 56 -1.67 3.85 -12.46
CA PRO A 56 -0.29 4.15 -12.82
C PRO A 56 0.42 5.03 -11.78
N PHE A 57 1.68 4.73 -11.48
CA PHE A 57 2.52 5.51 -10.58
C PHE A 57 4.00 5.28 -10.89
N ALA A 58 4.72 6.31 -11.32
CA ALA A 58 6.14 6.18 -11.64
C ALA A 58 6.99 6.12 -10.36
N VAL A 59 7.64 4.98 -10.13
CA VAL A 59 8.58 4.80 -9.01
C VAL A 59 10.00 5.06 -9.47
N GLU A 60 10.64 6.03 -8.83
CA GLU A 60 12.06 6.32 -9.00
C GLU A 60 12.89 5.50 -8.01
N ALA A 61 14.03 4.99 -8.48
CA ALA A 61 14.94 4.27 -7.60
C ALA A 61 15.67 5.23 -6.67
N ASN A 62 16.05 4.73 -5.49
CA ASN A 62 16.74 5.50 -4.45
C ASN A 62 15.98 6.77 -4.03
N THR A 63 14.66 6.79 -4.26
CA THR A 63 13.76 7.87 -3.87
C THR A 63 12.81 7.33 -2.81
N TRP A 64 12.69 8.07 -1.72
CA TRP A 64 11.77 7.74 -0.64
C TRP A 64 10.37 8.21 -0.97
N TYR A 65 9.40 7.33 -0.73
CA TYR A 65 7.98 7.61 -0.83
C TYR A 65 7.31 7.30 0.49
N THR A 66 6.33 8.09 0.90
CA THR A 66 5.45 7.76 2.01
C THR A 66 4.21 7.05 1.46
N MET A 67 3.89 5.89 2.03
CA MET A 67 2.66 5.16 1.77
C MET A 67 1.74 5.29 2.98
N LYS A 68 0.45 5.56 2.73
CA LYS A 68 -0.59 5.54 3.76
C LYS A 68 -1.75 4.67 3.30
N MET A 69 -2.17 3.78 4.17
CA MET A 69 -3.29 2.86 3.97
C MET A 69 -4.28 3.00 5.12
N THR A 70 -5.57 3.04 4.76
CA THR A 70 -6.68 3.09 5.71
C THR A 70 -7.84 2.27 5.17
N ILE A 71 -8.63 1.70 6.06
CA ILE A 71 -9.84 0.96 5.71
C ILE A 71 -10.99 1.57 6.49
N ASP A 72 -12.02 2.00 5.78
CA ASP A 72 -13.28 2.46 6.37
C ASP A 72 -14.33 1.38 6.14
N TYR A 73 -15.07 1.01 7.18
CA TYR A 73 -16.17 0.07 7.07
C TYR A 73 -17.48 0.86 7.00
N THR A 74 -18.28 0.61 5.97
CA THR A 74 -19.57 1.28 5.76
C THR A 74 -20.61 0.22 5.46
N ASP A 75 -21.67 0.18 6.28
CA ASP A 75 -22.69 -0.88 6.24
C ASP A 75 -22.05 -2.28 6.31
N ASP A 76 -22.10 -3.01 5.19
CA ASP A 76 -21.58 -4.37 5.01
C ASP A 76 -20.34 -4.41 4.09
N LYS A 77 -19.67 -3.27 3.86
CA LYS A 77 -18.56 -3.14 2.91
C LYS A 77 -17.30 -2.56 3.53
N ALA A 78 -16.15 -2.89 2.96
CA ALA A 78 -14.88 -2.21 3.26
C ALA A 78 -14.47 -1.30 2.10
N ILE A 79 -14.16 -0.05 2.41
CA ILE A 79 -13.54 0.90 1.50
C ILE A 79 -12.05 1.00 1.86
N VAL A 80 -11.22 0.35 1.04
CA VAL A 80 -9.76 0.35 1.19
C VAL A 80 -9.21 1.55 0.42
N LYS A 81 -8.49 2.43 1.11
CA LYS A 81 -7.91 3.64 0.52
C LYS A 81 -6.41 3.63 0.69
N GLY A 82 -5.71 3.92 -0.40
CA GLY A 82 -4.26 3.97 -0.45
C GLY A 82 -3.79 5.26 -1.10
N LYS A 83 -2.73 5.85 -0.55
CA LYS A 83 -2.03 6.94 -1.22
C LYS A 83 -0.54 6.84 -1.05
N VAL A 84 0.16 7.32 -2.08
CA VAL A 84 1.61 7.27 -2.19
C VAL A 84 2.08 8.63 -2.71
N TRP A 85 3.08 9.20 -2.06
CA TRP A 85 3.67 10.48 -2.46
C TRP A 85 5.16 10.49 -2.09
N GLN A 86 5.94 11.37 -2.71
CA GLN A 86 7.36 11.49 -2.42
C GLN A 86 7.56 11.95 -0.97
N ARG A 87 8.49 11.34 -0.24
CA ARG A 87 8.80 11.75 1.12
C ARG A 87 9.23 13.22 1.14
N ASP A 88 8.91 13.92 2.23
CA ASP A 88 9.22 15.33 2.43
C ASP A 88 8.41 16.30 1.52
N THR A 89 7.40 15.78 0.80
CA THR A 89 6.38 16.60 0.12
C THR A 89 5.06 16.57 0.89
N PRO A 90 4.20 17.60 0.75
CA PRO A 90 2.91 17.62 1.43
C PRO A 90 2.05 16.40 1.10
N GLU A 91 1.41 15.84 2.12
CA GLU A 91 0.46 14.73 1.94
C GLU A 91 -0.67 15.16 1.00
N PRO A 92 -0.93 14.42 -0.10
CA PRO A 92 -2.03 14.73 -1.01
C PRO A 92 -3.38 14.66 -0.30
N GLN A 93 -4.28 15.59 -0.69
CA GLN A 93 -5.67 15.60 -0.25
C GLN A 93 -6.42 14.39 -0.79
N ASP A 94 -6.21 14.06 -2.07
CA ASP A 94 -6.87 12.96 -2.75
C ASP A 94 -6.18 11.61 -2.50
N TRP A 95 -6.97 10.54 -2.52
CA TRP A 95 -6.45 9.18 -2.46
C TRP A 95 -5.94 8.75 -3.84
N SER A 96 -4.72 8.23 -3.91
CA SER A 96 -4.16 7.74 -5.18
C SER A 96 -4.93 6.54 -5.74
N ILE A 97 -5.53 5.74 -4.85
CA ILE A 97 -6.32 4.57 -5.20
C ILE A 97 -7.35 4.25 -4.12
N VAL A 98 -8.54 3.81 -4.55
CA VAL A 98 -9.65 3.37 -3.68
C VAL A 98 -10.21 2.08 -4.23
N ALA A 99 -10.56 1.14 -3.36
CA ALA A 99 -11.22 -0.11 -3.71
C ALA A 99 -12.35 -0.43 -2.73
N GLU A 100 -13.42 -1.04 -3.23
CA GLU A 100 -14.59 -1.47 -2.46
C GLU A 100 -14.65 -3.00 -2.38
N ASP A 101 -14.82 -3.53 -1.16
CA ASP A 101 -15.06 -4.96 -0.90
C ASP A 101 -16.47 -5.18 -0.36
N PRO A 102 -17.33 -5.97 -1.03
CA PRO A 102 -18.60 -6.40 -0.46
C PRO A 102 -18.46 -7.47 0.63
N TYR A 103 -17.26 -7.99 0.89
CA TYR A 103 -17.00 -9.04 1.87
C TYR A 103 -15.85 -8.64 2.82
N PRO A 104 -16.09 -7.67 3.73
CA PRO A 104 -15.05 -7.04 4.53
C PRO A 104 -14.37 -8.03 5.49
N SER A 105 -13.07 -7.86 5.70
CA SER A 105 -12.36 -8.44 6.85
C SER A 105 -12.26 -7.35 7.93
N PRO A 106 -13.05 -7.39 9.02
CA PRO A 106 -13.15 -6.31 9.99
C PRO A 106 -11.94 -6.21 10.93
N GLU A 107 -11.11 -7.26 10.99
CA GLU A 107 -9.95 -7.32 11.85
C GLU A 107 -8.77 -7.98 11.18
N GLY A 108 -7.58 -7.46 11.45
CA GLY A 108 -6.33 -8.10 11.06
C GLY A 108 -5.14 -7.36 11.62
N SER A 109 -3.96 -7.92 11.34
CA SER A 109 -2.71 -7.33 11.79
C SER A 109 -2.16 -6.38 10.74
N PRO A 110 -1.57 -5.23 11.14
CA PRO A 110 -0.77 -4.43 10.25
C PRO A 110 0.47 -5.22 9.83
N GLY A 111 0.92 -5.03 8.59
CA GLY A 111 2.12 -5.66 8.08
C GLY A 111 2.75 -4.90 6.92
N ILE A 112 3.92 -5.36 6.50
CA ILE A 112 4.63 -4.87 5.31
C ILE A 112 4.69 -5.98 4.27
N TYR A 113 4.77 -5.60 3.00
CA TYR A 113 4.83 -6.51 1.87
C TYR A 113 6.06 -6.19 1.01
N GLY A 114 6.79 -7.19 0.52
CA GLY A 114 7.94 -6.93 -0.34
C GLY A 114 8.24 -8.08 -1.29
N VAL A 115 8.45 -7.75 -2.56
CA VAL A 115 9.02 -8.67 -3.56
C VAL A 115 10.30 -8.05 -4.09
N SER A 116 11.42 -8.52 -3.55
CA SER A 116 12.73 -7.90 -3.73
C SER A 116 13.49 -8.50 -4.93
N ASN A 117 13.16 -8.03 -6.13
CA ASN A 117 14.05 -8.18 -7.30
C ASN A 117 15.23 -7.19 -7.26
N ALA A 118 15.13 -6.18 -6.39
CA ALA A 118 16.15 -5.28 -5.91
C ALA A 118 15.91 -5.05 -4.40
N THR A 119 16.85 -4.46 -3.67
CA THR A 119 16.70 -4.20 -2.24
C THR A 119 15.55 -3.22 -1.99
N VAL A 120 14.68 -3.55 -1.04
CA VAL A 120 13.61 -2.68 -0.56
C VAL A 120 13.91 -2.24 0.86
N TYR A 121 13.57 -1.00 1.17
CA TYR A 121 13.81 -0.36 2.46
C TYR A 121 12.50 0.14 3.02
N TYR A 122 12.34 -0.01 4.33
CA TYR A 122 11.24 0.51 5.11
C TYR A 122 11.78 1.38 6.23
N ASP A 123 11.16 2.53 6.43
CA ASP A 123 11.45 3.43 7.54
C ASP A 123 10.14 4.03 8.09
N ASN A 124 10.18 4.60 9.29
CA ASN A 124 9.05 5.30 9.92
C ASN A 124 7.71 4.53 9.88
N VAL A 125 7.75 3.20 10.06
CA VAL A 125 6.55 2.38 10.11
C VAL A 125 5.71 2.76 11.35
N ARG A 126 4.48 3.21 11.11
CA ARG A 126 3.58 3.72 12.15
C ARG A 126 2.20 3.11 11.97
N VAL A 127 1.63 2.68 13.09
CA VAL A 127 0.25 2.23 13.20
C VAL A 127 -0.45 3.21 14.14
N VAL A 128 -1.47 3.89 13.65
CA VAL A 128 -2.24 4.88 14.42
C VAL A 128 -3.67 4.41 14.50
N GLN A 129 -4.18 4.22 15.71
CA GLN A 129 -5.59 3.89 15.91
C GLN A 129 -6.47 5.10 15.56
N LYS A 130 -7.58 4.85 14.87
CA LYS A 130 -8.55 5.90 14.52
C LYS A 130 -9.39 6.32 15.73
#